data_AF-A0A956QBU6-F1
#
_entry.id   AF-A0A956QBU6-F1
#
_cell.length_a   1.000
_cell.length_b   1.000
_cell.length_c   1.000
_cell.angle_alpha   90.00
_cell.angle_beta   90.00
_cell.angle_gamma   90.00
#
_symmetry.space_group_name_H-M   'P 1'
#
loop_
_entity.id
_entity.type
_entity.pdbx_description
1 polymer ?
#
loop_
_entity_poly.entity_id
_entity_poly.type
_entity_poly.pdbx_seq_one_letter_code
_entity_poly.pdbx_strand_id
1 'polypeptide(L)'
;MDAKSFLVVGAQFGDEGKGKVVDLLVERADIDVVVRYNGGANAGHTIVLDDGKYPLHLIPSGILHPQVTNVVAAGVVIEPQSLIEEINNLRSRGVSCDNLFISDRAHLVMPWHKRLDAHLGGKIGTTARGIGPCYEDRASRRGLRVGDLVDEHGEIDRDHFATRLREVGAEKNRLLTRLYELEPLDLEEVLEATFAAAEVFRHKVTDTA
;
A
#
# COMPACT_ATOMS: atom_id res chain seq x y z
N MET A 1 -1.40 5.04 33.08
CA MET A 1 -2.07 5.93 32.11
C MET A 1 -2.91 5.03 31.23
N ASP A 2 -4.20 5.29 31.13
CA ASP A 2 -5.07 4.53 30.22
C ASP A 2 -4.68 4.88 28.78
N ALA A 3 -4.24 3.89 28.02
CA ALA A 3 -3.98 4.06 26.59
C ALA A 3 -5.31 4.40 25.91
N LYS A 4 -5.36 5.54 25.22
CA LYS A 4 -6.54 5.97 24.46
C LYS A 4 -6.40 5.49 23.03
N SER A 5 -7.43 4.84 22.51
CA SER A 5 -7.49 4.40 21.11
C SER A 5 -8.75 4.94 20.47
N PHE A 6 -8.59 5.61 19.33
CA PHE A 6 -9.70 6.12 18.53
C PHE A 6 -9.80 5.29 17.24
N LEU A 7 -11.03 4.97 16.84
CA LEU A 7 -11.30 4.33 15.57
C LEU A 7 -12.15 5.28 14.72
N VAL A 8 -11.59 5.71 13.58
CA VAL A 8 -12.30 6.54 12.60
C VAL A 8 -12.75 5.64 11.44
N VAL A 9 -14.06 5.51 11.27
CA VAL A 9 -14.69 4.69 10.21
C VAL A 9 -15.68 5.51 9.42
N GLY A 10 -15.85 5.14 8.14
CA GLY A 10 -16.91 5.70 7.30
C GLY A 10 -18.20 4.96 7.61
N ALA A 11 -19.27 5.71 7.88
CA ALA A 11 -20.60 5.13 8.14
C ALA A 11 -21.43 4.97 6.85
N GLN A 12 -20.86 5.32 5.70
CA GLN A 12 -21.54 5.33 4.40
C GLN A 12 -20.70 4.54 3.37
N PHE A 13 -20.66 5.00 2.12
CA PHE A 13 -20.02 4.31 1.00
C PHE A 13 -18.73 5.01 0.52
N GLY A 14 -17.98 5.62 1.43
CA GLY A 14 -16.73 6.32 1.10
C GLY A 14 -16.88 7.85 1.05
N ASP A 15 -15.74 8.53 0.90
CA ASP A 15 -15.63 9.99 0.78
C ASP A 15 -16.28 10.85 1.90
N GLU A 16 -16.43 10.30 3.10
CA GLU A 16 -17.03 10.99 4.26
C GLU A 16 -16.07 11.97 4.97
N GLY A 17 -14.90 12.27 4.38
CA GLY A 17 -13.92 13.18 4.98
C GLY A 17 -13.12 12.62 6.16
N LYS A 18 -13.00 11.28 6.26
CA LYS A 18 -12.27 10.58 7.35
C LYS A 18 -10.86 11.13 7.59
N GLY A 19 -10.12 11.41 6.52
CA GLY A 19 -8.74 11.94 6.63
C GLY A 19 -8.68 13.27 7.38
N LYS A 20 -9.65 14.16 7.18
CA LYS A 20 -9.74 15.43 7.91
C LYS A 20 -10.07 15.22 9.39
N VAL A 21 -10.89 14.22 9.71
CA VAL A 21 -11.18 13.87 11.11
C VAL A 21 -9.94 13.33 11.81
N VAL A 22 -9.17 12.46 11.14
CA VAL A 22 -7.91 11.94 11.69
C VAL A 22 -6.91 13.07 11.92
N ASP A 23 -6.74 13.96 10.95
CA ASP A 23 -5.85 15.12 11.07
C ASP A 23 -6.23 16.03 12.26
N LEU A 24 -7.52 16.38 12.40
CA LEU A 24 -8.01 17.14 13.55
C LEU A 24 -7.82 16.41 14.89
N LEU A 25 -7.90 15.08 14.91
CA LEU A 25 -7.64 14.30 16.12
C LEU A 25 -6.16 14.34 16.48
N VAL A 26 -5.26 14.28 15.49
CA VAL A 26 -3.82 14.39 15.71
C VAL A 26 -3.45 15.76 16.28
N GLU A 27 -4.09 16.84 15.83
CA GLU A 27 -3.84 18.18 16.36
C GLU A 27 -4.39 18.39 17.78
N ARG A 28 -5.52 17.77 18.12
CA ARG A 28 -6.30 18.09 19.33
C ARG A 28 -6.16 17.07 20.45
N ALA A 29 -5.75 15.86 20.13
CA ALA A 29 -5.45 14.82 21.09
C ALA A 29 -3.96 14.49 20.96
N ASP A 30 -3.31 14.18 22.07
CA ASP A 30 -1.92 13.71 22.09
C ASP A 30 -1.84 12.32 21.41
N ILE A 31 -1.92 12.29 20.08
CA ILE A 31 -1.88 11.08 19.25
C ILE A 31 -0.44 10.81 18.88
N ASP A 32 0.12 9.75 19.45
CA ASP A 32 1.49 9.33 19.15
C ASP A 32 1.59 8.48 17.87
N VAL A 33 0.49 7.80 17.49
CA VAL A 33 0.48 6.81 16.40
C VAL A 33 -0.80 6.91 15.57
N VAL A 34 -0.65 6.97 14.25
CA VAL A 34 -1.75 6.86 13.28
C VAL A 34 -1.56 5.60 12.44
N VAL A 35 -2.56 4.73 12.45
CA VAL A 35 -2.51 3.41 11.80
C VAL A 35 -3.54 3.33 10.69
N ARG A 36 -3.10 2.98 9.48
CA ARG A 36 -3.97 2.48 8.43
C ARG A 36 -4.06 0.96 8.51
N TYR A 37 -5.27 0.44 8.68
CA TYR A 37 -5.48 -0.98 8.97
C TYR A 37 -6.06 -1.81 7.81
N ASN A 38 -6.61 -1.19 6.75
CA ASN A 38 -7.19 -1.91 5.62
C ASN A 38 -7.16 -1.10 4.31
N GLY A 39 -7.65 -1.73 3.23
CA GLY A 39 -7.73 -1.13 1.90
C GLY A 39 -6.36 -1.06 1.22
N GLY A 40 -6.22 -0.14 0.28
CA GLY A 40 -4.97 0.16 -0.41
C GLY A 40 -5.07 1.53 -1.09
N ALA A 41 -4.50 1.65 -2.29
CA ALA A 41 -4.52 2.89 -3.08
C ALA A 41 -5.92 3.27 -3.61
N ASN A 42 -6.95 2.45 -3.36
CA ASN A 42 -8.35 2.80 -3.62
C ASN A 42 -8.93 3.80 -2.62
N ALA A 43 -8.33 3.90 -1.42
CA ALA A 43 -8.66 4.97 -0.51
C ALA A 43 -7.84 6.21 -0.88
N GLY A 44 -8.43 7.37 -0.68
CA GLY A 44 -7.77 8.65 -0.90
C GLY A 44 -8.35 9.69 0.04
N HIS A 45 -7.51 10.56 0.56
CA HIS A 45 -7.96 11.80 1.16
C HIS A 45 -6.96 12.88 0.82
N THR A 46 -7.46 14.09 0.58
CA THR A 46 -6.61 15.25 0.35
C THR A 46 -6.63 16.11 1.60
N ILE A 47 -5.47 16.31 2.20
CA ILE A 47 -5.31 17.29 3.28
C ILE A 47 -4.99 18.62 2.62
N VAL A 48 -5.66 19.69 3.07
CA VAL A 48 -5.46 21.04 2.56
C VAL A 48 -4.84 21.85 3.69
N LEU A 49 -3.58 22.21 3.51
CA LEU A 49 -2.83 23.10 4.37
C LEU A 49 -2.64 24.46 3.67
N ASP A 50 -2.13 25.45 4.40
CA ASP A 50 -1.92 26.81 3.87
C ASP A 50 -0.96 26.86 2.67
N ASP A 51 -0.02 25.91 2.61
CA ASP A 51 0.99 25.78 1.56
C ASP A 51 0.54 24.86 0.39
N GLY A 52 -0.60 24.19 0.50
CA GLY A 52 -1.18 23.44 -0.62
C GLY A 52 -1.98 22.19 -0.26
N LYS A 53 -2.22 21.37 -1.29
CA LYS A 53 -3.03 20.15 -1.22
C LYS A 53 -2.16 18.91 -1.25
N TYR A 54 -2.27 18.06 -0.23
CA TYR A 54 -1.53 16.81 -0.06
C TYR A 54 -2.45 15.62 -0.32
N PRO A 55 -2.48 15.06 -1.55
CA PRO A 55 -3.24 13.84 -1.82
C PRO A 55 -2.51 12.64 -1.21
N LEU A 56 -3.18 11.95 -0.30
CA LEU A 56 -2.67 10.76 0.36
C LEU A 56 -3.55 9.56 0.03
N HIS A 57 -2.91 8.43 -0.31
CA HIS A 57 -3.56 7.22 -0.77
C HIS A 57 -3.24 6.01 0.09
N LEU A 58 -1.97 5.71 0.35
CA LEU A 58 -1.52 4.60 1.18
C LEU A 58 -0.99 5.10 2.53
N ILE A 59 -0.31 6.24 2.52
CA ILE A 59 0.35 6.79 3.70
C ILE A 59 -0.73 7.39 4.64
N PRO A 60 -0.68 7.11 5.96
CA PRO A 60 -1.63 7.70 6.89
C PRO A 60 -1.52 9.23 6.96
N SER A 61 -2.64 9.92 7.24
CA SER A 61 -2.72 11.39 7.30
C SER A 61 -1.76 12.03 8.30
N GLY A 62 -1.40 11.29 9.36
CA GLY A 62 -0.48 11.74 10.39
C GLY A 62 0.93 12.02 9.88
N ILE A 63 1.26 11.69 8.62
CA ILE A 63 2.60 11.90 8.05
C ILE A 63 3.00 13.37 7.98
N LEU A 64 2.03 14.28 7.98
CA LEU A 64 2.28 15.73 8.00
C LEU A 64 2.72 16.23 9.38
N HIS A 65 2.69 15.36 10.41
CA HIS A 65 3.09 15.66 11.78
C HIS A 65 4.35 14.85 12.13
N PRO A 66 5.55 15.45 12.14
CA PRO A 66 6.83 14.72 12.28
C PRO A 66 6.96 13.88 13.56
N GLN A 67 6.30 14.29 14.63
CA GLN A 67 6.29 13.63 15.93
C GLN A 67 5.39 12.38 15.97
N VAL A 68 4.53 12.18 14.97
CA VAL A 68 3.54 11.11 14.93
C VAL A 68 4.09 9.92 14.18
N THR A 69 4.01 8.74 14.78
CA THR A 69 4.37 7.48 14.11
C THR A 69 3.25 7.07 13.15
N ASN A 70 3.60 6.79 11.90
CA ASN A 70 2.65 6.43 10.85
C ASN A 70 2.83 4.97 10.44
N VAL A 71 1.79 4.17 10.59
CA VAL A 71 1.85 2.72 10.36
C VAL A 71 0.92 2.29 9.24
N VAL A 72 1.46 1.57 8.27
CA VAL A 72 0.69 0.80 7.28
C VAL A 72 0.65 -0.66 7.73
N ALA A 73 -0.46 -1.08 8.32
CA ALA A 73 -0.57 -2.38 8.96
C ALA A 73 -0.81 -3.54 7.97
N ALA A 74 -0.66 -4.78 8.44
CA ALA A 74 -0.80 -6.01 7.68
C ALA A 74 -2.15 -6.19 6.94
N GLY A 75 -3.20 -5.46 7.32
CA GLY A 75 -4.49 -5.50 6.64
C GLY A 75 -4.53 -4.72 5.32
N VAL A 76 -3.53 -3.88 5.04
CA VAL A 76 -3.42 -3.07 3.83
C VAL A 76 -2.80 -3.88 2.67
N VAL A 77 -3.23 -3.59 1.45
CA VAL A 77 -2.58 -4.02 0.21
C VAL A 77 -1.84 -2.85 -0.44
N ILE A 78 -0.58 -3.06 -0.81
CA ILE A 78 0.36 -2.00 -1.18
C ILE A 78 0.80 -2.18 -2.63
N GLU A 79 0.51 -1.20 -3.49
CA GLU A 79 1.15 -1.09 -4.80
C GLU A 79 2.52 -0.40 -4.64
N PRO A 80 3.65 -1.07 -4.92
CA PRO A 80 4.98 -0.49 -4.72
C PRO A 80 5.18 0.85 -5.44
N GLN A 81 4.72 0.95 -6.69
CA GLN A 81 4.87 2.16 -7.50
C GLN A 81 4.08 3.34 -6.91
N SER A 82 2.81 3.12 -6.55
CA SER A 82 2.01 4.18 -5.93
C SER A 82 2.55 4.61 -4.56
N LEU A 83 3.12 3.68 -3.77
CA LEU A 83 3.76 4.03 -2.50
C LEU A 83 4.97 4.94 -2.73
N ILE A 84 5.86 4.61 -3.66
CA ILE A 84 7.05 5.44 -3.90
C ILE A 84 6.70 6.79 -4.54
N GLU A 85 5.67 6.84 -5.39
CA GLU A 85 5.14 8.09 -5.93
C GLU A 85 4.67 9.02 -4.80
N GLU A 86 3.95 8.47 -3.82
CA GLU A 86 3.46 9.21 -2.66
C GLU A 86 4.60 9.69 -1.75
N ILE A 87 5.57 8.81 -1.44
CA ILE A 87 6.77 9.18 -0.67
C ILE A 87 7.56 10.29 -1.36
N ASN A 88 7.79 10.17 -2.68
CA ASN A 88 8.55 11.15 -3.44
C ASN A 88 7.81 12.49 -3.55
N ASN A 89 6.48 12.48 -3.68
CA ASN A 89 5.66 13.68 -3.66
C ASN A 89 5.81 14.42 -2.32
N LEU A 90 5.70 13.72 -1.20
CA LEU A 90 5.90 14.28 0.14
C LEU A 90 7.30 14.86 0.31
N ARG A 91 8.33 14.10 -0.05
CA ARG A 91 9.74 14.55 0.02
C ARG A 91 10.00 15.78 -0.84
N SER A 92 9.42 15.86 -2.04
CA SER A 92 9.57 17.02 -2.94
C SER A 92 9.01 18.32 -2.33
N ARG A 93 8.17 18.20 -1.31
CA ARG A 93 7.56 19.31 -0.56
C ARG A 93 8.18 19.52 0.82
N GLY A 94 9.29 18.83 1.11
CA GLY A 94 9.98 18.94 2.40
C GLY A 94 9.36 18.16 3.55
N VAL A 95 8.38 17.28 3.28
CA VAL A 95 7.80 16.39 4.30
C VAL A 95 8.68 15.15 4.43
N SER A 96 9.29 14.96 5.61
CA SER A 96 10.00 13.71 5.92
C SER A 96 9.00 12.55 6.03
N CYS A 97 9.43 11.37 5.61
CA CYS A 97 8.68 10.13 5.76
C CYS A 97 9.39 9.15 6.71
N ASP A 98 10.32 9.61 7.54
CA ASP A 98 11.14 8.73 8.40
C ASP A 98 10.32 8.10 9.52
N ASN A 99 9.23 8.74 9.92
CA ASN A 99 8.22 8.25 10.85
C ASN A 99 7.20 7.27 10.22
N LEU A 100 7.39 6.83 8.97
CA LEU A 100 6.56 5.83 8.30
C LEU A 100 7.11 4.42 8.48
N PHE A 101 6.26 3.50 8.94
CA PHE A 101 6.53 2.09 9.12
C PHE A 101 5.53 1.23 8.35
N ILE A 102 6.01 0.18 7.70
CA ILE A 102 5.25 -0.68 6.81
C ILE A 102 5.34 -2.10 7.32
N SER A 103 4.18 -2.75 7.47
CA SER A 103 4.13 -4.15 7.88
C SER A 103 4.75 -5.06 6.83
N ASP A 104 5.71 -5.88 7.27
CA ASP A 104 6.21 -7.06 6.56
C ASP A 104 5.09 -8.01 6.09
N ARG A 105 3.96 -8.06 6.79
CA ARG A 105 2.82 -8.93 6.47
C ARG A 105 1.79 -8.31 5.51
N ALA A 106 1.95 -7.04 5.13
CA ALA A 106 1.10 -6.42 4.11
C ALA A 106 1.31 -7.10 2.74
N HIS A 107 0.26 -7.22 1.94
CA HIS A 107 0.32 -7.88 0.64
C HIS A 107 0.65 -6.88 -0.47
N LEU A 108 1.38 -7.33 -1.49
CA LEU A 108 1.78 -6.52 -2.63
C LEU A 108 0.73 -6.58 -3.74
N VAL A 109 0.30 -5.40 -4.19
CA VAL A 109 -0.50 -5.24 -5.40
C VAL A 109 0.45 -5.20 -6.59
N MET A 110 0.45 -6.28 -7.36
CA MET A 110 1.27 -6.44 -8.57
C MET A 110 0.50 -6.08 -9.85
N PRO A 111 1.18 -5.81 -10.99
CA PRO A 111 0.52 -5.36 -12.22
C PRO A 111 -0.57 -6.29 -12.76
N TRP A 112 -0.46 -7.61 -12.54
CA TRP A 112 -1.52 -8.55 -12.93
C TRP A 112 -2.82 -8.32 -12.17
N HIS A 113 -2.76 -7.89 -10.90
CA HIS A 113 -3.97 -7.56 -10.14
C HIS A 113 -4.72 -6.41 -10.79
N LYS A 114 -4.02 -5.38 -11.29
CA LYS A 114 -4.62 -4.24 -11.98
C LYS A 114 -5.25 -4.66 -13.30
N ARG A 115 -4.58 -5.52 -14.09
CA ARG A 115 -5.16 -6.06 -15.33
C ARG A 115 -6.42 -6.90 -15.06
N LEU A 116 -6.39 -7.76 -14.06
CA LEU A 116 -7.53 -8.57 -13.65
C LEU A 116 -8.68 -7.70 -13.13
N ASP A 117 -8.40 -6.70 -12.31
CA ASP A 117 -9.41 -5.79 -11.77
C ASP A 117 -10.04 -4.94 -12.87
N ALA A 118 -9.26 -4.43 -13.83
CA ALA A 118 -9.80 -3.70 -14.98
C ALA A 118 -10.70 -4.58 -15.86
N HIS A 119 -10.34 -5.85 -16.06
CA HIS A 119 -11.12 -6.79 -16.87
C HIS A 119 -12.41 -7.26 -16.16
N LEU A 120 -12.32 -7.61 -14.87
CA LEU A 120 -13.44 -8.15 -14.08
C LEU A 120 -14.33 -7.06 -13.47
N GLY A 121 -13.75 -5.90 -13.16
CA GLY A 121 -14.33 -4.84 -12.34
C GLY A 121 -15.36 -3.96 -13.04
N GLY A 122 -15.48 -4.06 -14.38
CA GLY A 122 -16.44 -3.27 -15.18
C GLY A 122 -17.91 -3.45 -14.76
N LYS A 123 -18.25 -4.48 -13.97
CA LYS A 123 -19.62 -4.75 -13.49
C LYS A 123 -19.93 -4.18 -12.10
N ILE A 124 -18.92 -3.80 -11.31
CA ILE A 124 -19.07 -3.41 -9.89
C ILE A 124 -18.62 -1.95 -9.66
N GLY A 125 -17.93 -1.34 -10.64
CA GLY A 125 -17.43 0.03 -10.51
C GLY A 125 -16.19 0.10 -9.62
N THR A 126 -15.22 -0.80 -9.85
CA THR A 126 -13.97 -0.84 -9.09
C THR A 126 -13.07 0.34 -9.46
N THR A 127 -12.08 0.65 -8.61
CA THR A 127 -11.08 1.69 -8.91
C THR A 127 -10.02 1.24 -9.91
N ALA A 128 -10.10 -0.01 -10.42
CA ALA A 128 -9.10 -0.65 -11.28
C ALA A 128 -7.66 -0.60 -10.71
N ARG A 129 -7.55 -0.55 -9.38
CA ARG A 129 -6.27 -0.50 -8.64
C ARG A 129 -5.78 -1.87 -8.20
N GLY A 130 -6.47 -2.96 -8.54
CA GLY A 130 -6.03 -4.32 -8.21
C GLY A 130 -6.32 -4.75 -6.78
N ILE A 131 -7.17 -4.03 -6.05
CA ILE A 131 -7.43 -4.27 -4.62
C ILE A 131 -8.14 -5.61 -4.41
N GLY A 132 -9.22 -5.85 -5.16
CA GLY A 132 -9.98 -7.10 -5.08
C GLY A 132 -9.12 -8.32 -5.39
N PRO A 133 -8.49 -8.39 -6.58
CA PRO A 133 -7.62 -9.52 -6.94
C PRO A 133 -6.44 -9.73 -5.98
N CYS A 134 -5.87 -8.67 -5.40
CA CYS A 134 -4.81 -8.81 -4.38
C CYS A 134 -5.35 -9.44 -3.08
N TYR A 135 -6.55 -9.03 -2.63
CA TYR A 135 -7.20 -9.68 -1.48
C TYR A 135 -7.61 -11.13 -1.77
N GLU A 136 -7.94 -11.48 -3.02
CA GLU A 136 -8.17 -12.87 -3.43
C GLU A 136 -6.89 -13.70 -3.31
N ASP A 137 -5.75 -13.16 -3.72
CA ASP A 137 -4.44 -13.81 -3.57
C ASP A 137 -4.02 -13.97 -2.11
N ARG A 138 -4.36 -12.99 -1.26
CA ARG A 138 -4.23 -13.11 0.19
C ARG A 138 -5.09 -14.25 0.74
N ALA A 139 -6.38 -14.25 0.43
CA ALA A 139 -7.32 -15.26 0.93
C ALA A 139 -6.94 -16.68 0.47
N SER A 140 -6.38 -16.80 -0.73
CA SER A 140 -5.93 -18.06 -1.28
C SER A 140 -4.51 -18.48 -0.87
N ARG A 141 -3.81 -17.66 -0.07
CA ARG A 141 -2.45 -17.91 0.45
C ARG A 141 -1.38 -18.01 -0.64
N ARG A 142 -1.58 -17.30 -1.75
CA ARG A 142 -0.64 -17.25 -2.89
C ARG A 142 0.01 -15.88 -3.08
N GLY A 143 -0.56 -14.83 -2.49
CA GLY A 143 -0.08 -13.46 -2.66
C GLY A 143 1.34 -13.26 -2.17
N LEU A 144 2.03 -12.34 -2.84
CA LEU A 144 3.34 -11.83 -2.41
C LEU A 144 3.13 -10.82 -1.28
N ARG A 145 4.00 -10.84 -0.28
CA ARG A 145 4.00 -9.91 0.87
C ARG A 145 5.20 -9.00 0.82
N VAL A 146 5.12 -7.89 1.54
CA VAL A 146 6.23 -6.94 1.69
C VAL A 146 7.47 -7.62 2.28
N GLY A 147 7.27 -8.49 3.27
CA GLY A 147 8.35 -9.27 3.89
C GLY A 147 8.98 -10.30 2.97
N ASP A 148 8.36 -10.64 1.83
CA ASP A 148 9.02 -11.49 0.82
C ASP A 148 10.09 -10.69 0.05
N LEU A 149 10.10 -9.34 0.10
CA LEU A 149 11.08 -8.48 -0.58
C LEU A 149 12.38 -8.33 0.19
N VAL A 150 12.37 -8.53 1.51
CA VAL A 150 13.48 -8.18 2.39
C VAL A 150 13.91 -9.37 3.25
N ASP A 151 15.20 -9.46 3.54
CA ASP A 151 15.76 -10.42 4.47
C ASP A 151 15.59 -9.99 5.94
N GLU A 152 16.12 -10.79 6.86
CA GLU A 152 16.10 -10.51 8.31
C GLU A 152 16.89 -9.26 8.73
N HIS A 153 17.68 -8.68 7.82
CA HIS A 153 18.44 -7.45 8.02
C HIS A 153 17.79 -6.25 7.33
N GLY A 154 16.67 -6.41 6.63
CA GLY A 154 16.00 -5.34 5.88
C GLY A 154 16.66 -5.01 4.54
N GLU A 155 17.58 -5.86 4.06
CA GLU A 155 18.14 -5.79 2.72
C GLU A 155 17.25 -6.52 1.72
N ILE A 156 17.28 -6.13 0.44
CA ILE A 156 16.42 -6.78 -0.57
C ILE A 156 16.90 -8.20 -0.83
N ASP A 157 16.08 -9.20 -0.52
CA ASP A 157 16.33 -10.60 -0.90
C ASP A 157 15.88 -10.84 -2.35
N ARG A 158 16.77 -10.51 -3.28
CA ARG A 158 16.49 -10.58 -4.71
C ARG A 158 16.20 -11.99 -5.19
N ASP A 159 16.93 -12.99 -4.68
CA ASP A 159 16.80 -14.37 -5.14
C ASP A 159 15.49 -14.99 -4.63
N HIS A 160 15.16 -14.78 -3.36
CA HIS A 160 13.90 -15.24 -2.79
C HIS A 160 12.71 -14.58 -3.49
N PHE A 161 12.70 -13.26 -3.57
CA PHE A 161 11.59 -12.53 -4.16
C PHE A 161 11.41 -12.85 -5.64
N ALA A 162 12.49 -12.95 -6.42
CA ALA A 162 12.41 -13.30 -7.84
C ALA A 162 11.86 -14.71 -8.06
N THR A 163 12.23 -15.67 -7.21
CA THR A 163 11.68 -17.03 -7.27
C THR A 163 10.17 -17.01 -7.03
N ARG A 164 9.73 -16.37 -5.94
CA ARG A 164 8.30 -16.25 -5.58
C ARG A 164 7.50 -15.50 -6.64
N LEU A 165 8.03 -14.38 -7.15
CA LEU A 165 7.39 -13.57 -8.17
C LEU A 165 7.22 -14.34 -9.48
N ARG A 166 8.22 -15.11 -9.92
CA ARG A 166 8.12 -15.91 -11.15
C ARG A 166 7.12 -17.05 -10.99
N GLU A 167 7.06 -17.71 -9.83
CA GLU A 167 6.06 -18.75 -9.54
C GLU A 167 4.63 -18.22 -9.64
N VAL A 168 4.34 -17.16 -8.87
CA VAL A 168 3.00 -16.55 -8.83
C VAL A 168 2.68 -15.90 -10.18
N GLY A 169 3.62 -15.13 -10.73
CA GLY A 169 3.48 -14.44 -12.01
C GLY A 169 3.24 -15.38 -13.19
N ALA A 170 3.88 -16.55 -13.23
CA ALA A 170 3.64 -17.54 -14.28
C ALA A 170 2.22 -18.13 -14.20
N GLU A 171 1.71 -18.39 -13.00
CA GLU A 171 0.30 -18.78 -12.81
C GLU A 171 -0.65 -17.67 -13.30
N LYS A 172 -0.37 -16.41 -12.95
CA LYS A 172 -1.16 -15.26 -13.38
C LYS A 172 -1.10 -15.01 -14.88
N ASN A 173 0.05 -15.19 -15.51
CA ASN A 173 0.15 -15.10 -16.97
C ASN A 173 -0.67 -16.19 -17.67
N ARG A 174 -0.72 -17.41 -17.14
CA ARG A 174 -1.62 -18.45 -17.67
C ARG A 174 -3.09 -18.06 -17.52
N LEU A 175 -3.47 -17.47 -16.39
CA LEU A 175 -4.82 -16.97 -16.17
C LEU A 175 -5.18 -15.84 -17.15
N LEU A 176 -4.32 -14.82 -17.26
CA LEU A 176 -4.49 -13.68 -18.17
C LEU A 176 -4.65 -14.14 -19.61
N THR A 177 -3.77 -15.03 -20.08
CA THR A 177 -3.75 -15.47 -21.48
C THR A 177 -4.83 -16.50 -21.81
N ARG A 178 -4.97 -17.57 -21.01
CA ARG A 178 -5.81 -18.72 -21.37
C ARG A 178 -7.28 -18.55 -21.00
N LEU A 179 -7.58 -17.78 -19.96
CA LEU A 179 -8.96 -17.59 -19.51
C LEU A 179 -9.53 -16.25 -19.98
N TYR A 180 -8.72 -15.20 -19.91
CA TYR A 180 -9.18 -13.83 -20.18
C TYR A 180 -8.72 -13.27 -21.52
N GLU A 181 -7.94 -14.03 -22.29
CA GLU A 181 -7.43 -13.62 -23.61
C GLU A 181 -6.70 -12.26 -23.58
N LEU A 182 -6.03 -11.97 -22.46
CA LEU A 182 -5.22 -10.78 -22.27
C LEU A 182 -3.74 -11.09 -22.53
N GLU A 183 -3.00 -10.06 -22.93
CA GLU A 183 -1.54 -10.16 -23.06
C GLU A 183 -0.88 -10.53 -21.72
N PRO A 184 0.13 -11.40 -21.73
CA PRO A 184 0.92 -11.67 -20.54
C PRO A 184 1.72 -10.44 -20.12
N LEU A 185 2.21 -10.47 -18.89
CA LEU A 185 3.19 -9.50 -18.40
C LEU A 185 4.60 -10.05 -18.59
N ASP A 186 5.55 -9.17 -18.90
CA ASP A 186 6.97 -9.46 -18.77
C ASP A 186 7.33 -9.49 -17.28
N LEU A 187 7.64 -10.68 -16.76
CA LEU A 187 7.90 -10.84 -15.34
C LEU A 187 9.25 -10.25 -14.91
N GLU A 188 10.21 -10.12 -15.84
CA GLU A 188 11.49 -9.48 -15.53
C GLU A 188 11.31 -7.96 -15.42
N GLU A 189 10.51 -7.34 -16.30
CA GLU A 189 10.16 -5.92 -16.17
C GLU A 189 9.43 -5.63 -14.85
N VAL A 190 8.48 -6.50 -14.47
CA VAL A 190 7.76 -6.36 -13.20
C VAL A 190 8.72 -6.51 -12.02
N LEU A 191 9.67 -7.44 -12.09
CA LEU A 191 10.66 -7.68 -11.05
C LEU A 191 11.59 -6.47 -10.87
N GLU A 192 12.16 -5.96 -11.96
CA GLU A 192 13.04 -4.79 -11.97
C GLU A 192 12.34 -3.56 -11.39
N ALA A 193 11.13 -3.27 -11.84
CA ALA A 193 10.34 -2.15 -11.34
C ALA A 193 10.03 -2.31 -9.84
N THR A 194 9.75 -3.53 -9.38
CA THR A 194 9.47 -3.80 -7.96
C THR A 194 10.71 -3.60 -7.10
N PHE A 195 11.89 -4.06 -7.54
CA PHE A 195 13.14 -3.81 -6.82
C PHE A 195 13.51 -2.34 -6.77
N ALA A 196 13.37 -1.61 -7.88
CA ALA A 196 13.60 -0.17 -7.91
C ALA A 196 12.71 0.57 -6.90
N ALA A 197 11.44 0.15 -6.76
CA ALA A 197 10.54 0.70 -5.76
C ALA A 197 10.96 0.31 -4.33
N ALA A 198 11.32 -0.96 -4.11
CA ALA A 198 11.70 -1.47 -2.80
C ALA A 198 12.91 -0.76 -2.20
N GLU A 199 13.90 -0.35 -3.01
CA GLU A 199 15.04 0.45 -2.51
C GLU A 199 14.61 1.73 -1.78
N VAL A 200 13.48 2.31 -2.18
CA VAL A 200 12.96 3.56 -1.58
C VAL A 200 12.32 3.33 -0.21
N PHE A 201 11.73 2.16 0.04
CA PHE A 201 10.94 1.91 1.25
C PHE A 201 11.40 0.75 2.12
N ARG A 202 12.38 -0.06 1.71
CA ARG A 202 12.83 -1.26 2.45
C ARG A 202 13.20 -0.97 3.91
N HIS A 203 13.85 0.16 4.17
CA HIS A 203 14.23 0.62 5.51
C HIS A 203 13.05 0.99 6.42
N LYS A 204 11.82 0.98 5.89
CA LYS A 204 10.57 1.24 6.60
C LYS A 204 9.83 -0.04 6.95
N VAL A 205 10.28 -1.20 6.44
CA VAL A 205 9.63 -2.49 6.65
C VAL A 205 9.94 -3.01 8.06
N THR A 206 8.92 -3.39 8.81
CA THR A 206 9.07 -3.90 10.18
C THR A 206 7.88 -4.76 10.61
N ASP A 207 7.99 -5.44 11.75
CA ASP A 207 6.84 -6.06 12.41
C ASP A 207 6.01 -4.96 13.09
N THR A 208 4.76 -4.82 12.67
CA THR A 208 3.84 -3.79 13.18
C THR A 208 2.78 -4.35 14.13
N ALA A 209 2.92 -5.61 14.57
CA ALA A 209 1.99 -6.27 15.47
C ALA A 209 2.30 -6.02 16.95
#